data_AF-A0A1G8WAJ2-F1
#
_entry.id   AF-A0A1G8WAJ2-F1
#
_cell.length_a   1.000
_cell.length_b   1.000
_cell.length_c   1.000
_cell.angle_alpha   90.00
_cell.angle_beta   90.00
_cell.angle_gamma   90.00
#
_symmetry.space_group_name_H-M   'P 1'
#
loop_
_entity.id
_entity.type
_entity.pdbx_description
1 polymer ?
#
loop_
_entity_poly.entity_id
_entity_poly.type
_entity_poly.pdbx_seq_one_letter_code
_entity_poly.pdbx_strand_id
1 'polypeptide(L)'
;MDLVSRAEWNARAPLGDYTQLELVKGVKVHYTGGKVDPGITADHDGCVSLVRSIQAYHMDVNGWVDIGYCVDEQTEILTRDGWKTYRELRAGDIALTLDHVTGLSRWQPVLEVCVFPARRRQMVRMDGPGHSSLTTAHHRWPVERPWRAGAERLWVTTETIAPGDRIQVAAPCADLPAEPKWSDAFVELVAWRSAERTSEGRALSPRVRAALHSLLGPSGSAAALHDVLGPSGSAEAGGGHAELPAAVAGELNAASPGGVPGHAFLLALTRAQLALFVETSLAAAGRAAFARKEVAEAFMFAVLLSGSGASLRHDTGTGLWQVTTRRRHHVTPRPAARDATAAVGPRPAAGHATGAVTIREEPYDGEIWCPRTPDQSWLARRDGTVYFTGNTAVACPHRKVFEGRWLHHLPAANGPGLNSHHYAVLGLVGESGLVTPPDGLLHGILDAVDHLREDGFAGKEIKGHRDGYATECPGGPLYAWVRHGAPRPG
;
A
#
# COMPACT_ATOMS: atom_id res chain seq x y z
N MET A 1 0.08 39.29 -6.34
CA MET A 1 -0.12 38.16 -7.27
C MET A 1 -1.11 38.57 -8.34
N ASP A 2 -0.90 38.15 -9.59
CA ASP A 2 -1.91 38.27 -10.66
C ASP A 2 -2.78 36.99 -10.65
N LEU A 3 -3.95 37.07 -10.03
CA LEU A 3 -4.90 35.96 -9.92
C LEU A 3 -5.79 35.93 -11.16
N VAL A 4 -5.96 34.75 -11.74
CA VAL A 4 -7.07 34.43 -12.62
C VAL A 4 -8.07 33.65 -11.79
N SER A 5 -9.11 34.32 -11.32
CA SER A 5 -10.17 33.72 -10.51
C SER A 5 -10.99 32.71 -11.31
N ARG A 6 -11.73 31.84 -10.61
CA ARG A 6 -12.65 30.86 -11.21
C ARG A 6 -13.67 31.50 -12.16
N ALA A 7 -14.03 32.77 -11.93
CA ALA A 7 -14.88 33.52 -12.85
C ALA A 7 -14.13 33.89 -14.15
N GLU A 8 -12.90 34.41 -14.03
CA GLU A 8 -12.11 34.92 -15.16
C GLU A 8 -11.62 33.81 -16.10
N TRP A 9 -11.22 32.65 -15.58
CA TRP A 9 -10.91 31.48 -16.44
C TRP A 9 -12.15 30.67 -16.83
N ASN A 10 -13.35 31.11 -16.45
CA ASN A 10 -14.63 30.44 -16.73
C ASN A 10 -14.55 28.95 -16.33
N ALA A 11 -14.24 28.76 -15.05
CA ALA A 11 -14.22 27.47 -14.37
C ALA A 11 -15.63 26.92 -14.22
N ARG A 12 -15.75 25.60 -14.13
CA ARG A 12 -17.00 24.95 -13.75
C ARG A 12 -17.19 25.05 -12.24
N ALA A 13 -18.45 25.09 -11.81
CA ALA A 13 -18.78 24.87 -10.41
C ALA A 13 -18.32 23.46 -10.00
N PRO A 14 -17.68 23.27 -8.83
CA PRO A 14 -17.30 21.94 -8.36
C PRO A 14 -18.53 21.05 -8.13
N LEU A 15 -18.35 19.73 -8.17
CA LEU A 15 -19.47 18.79 -8.00
C LEU A 15 -19.92 18.60 -6.53
N GLY A 16 -19.44 19.43 -5.62
CA GLY A 16 -19.67 19.37 -4.17
C GLY A 16 -18.70 20.27 -3.38
N ASP A 17 -18.85 20.30 -2.06
CA ASP A 17 -18.08 21.18 -1.16
C ASP A 17 -16.61 20.74 -0.98
N TYR A 18 -15.77 21.66 -0.49
CA TYR A 18 -14.34 21.44 -0.28
C TYR A 18 -13.96 21.21 1.20
N THR A 19 -13.08 20.22 1.43
CA THR A 19 -12.45 19.97 2.74
C THR A 19 -11.46 21.07 3.12
N GLN A 20 -11.47 21.51 4.38
CA GLN A 20 -10.62 22.59 4.89
C GLN A 20 -9.20 22.14 5.31
N LEU A 21 -8.29 23.10 5.48
CA LEU A 21 -6.90 22.99 5.94
C LEU A 21 -6.68 23.89 7.15
N GLU A 22 -6.34 23.29 8.30
CA GLU A 22 -6.23 24.03 9.58
C GLU A 22 -4.80 24.49 9.91
N LEU A 23 -3.75 23.83 9.40
CA LEU A 23 -2.35 24.21 9.64
C LEU A 23 -1.44 23.88 8.46
N VAL A 24 -0.91 24.93 7.82
CA VAL A 24 -0.12 24.86 6.59
C VAL A 24 1.33 25.30 6.85
N LYS A 25 2.31 24.43 6.56
CA LYS A 25 3.76 24.62 6.74
C LYS A 25 4.44 25.27 5.51
N GLY A 26 3.77 25.29 4.36
CA GLY A 26 4.25 26.02 3.18
C GLY A 26 3.54 25.62 1.88
N VAL A 27 4.29 25.58 0.79
CA VAL A 27 3.79 25.29 -0.57
C VAL A 27 4.71 24.30 -1.28
N LYS A 28 4.14 23.47 -2.15
CA LYS A 28 4.89 22.52 -2.99
C LYS A 28 4.52 22.59 -4.47
N VAL A 29 5.49 22.28 -5.33
CA VAL A 29 5.43 22.48 -6.78
C VAL A 29 5.37 21.15 -7.55
N HIS A 30 4.40 20.96 -8.45
CA HIS A 30 4.35 19.89 -9.48
C HIS A 30 4.59 20.51 -10.88
N TYR A 31 4.30 19.76 -11.92
CA TYR A 31 4.36 20.07 -13.35
C TYR A 31 3.28 19.23 -14.09
N THR A 32 3.08 19.41 -15.39
CA THR A 32 1.88 18.88 -16.10
C THR A 32 1.96 17.38 -16.41
N GLY A 33 3.10 16.73 -16.20
CA GLY A 33 3.35 15.39 -16.69
C GLY A 33 3.54 15.44 -18.20
N GLY A 34 2.44 15.32 -18.97
CA GLY A 34 2.46 15.27 -20.43
C GLY A 34 2.92 16.55 -21.15
N LYS A 35 2.86 16.52 -22.48
CA LYS A 35 3.28 17.64 -23.35
C LYS A 35 2.53 18.94 -23.03
N VAL A 36 3.28 20.03 -22.84
CA VAL A 36 2.75 21.41 -22.86
C VAL A 36 3.22 22.10 -24.14
N ASP A 37 2.33 22.80 -24.84
CA ASP A 37 2.71 23.48 -26.07
C ASP A 37 3.51 24.77 -25.81
N PRO A 38 4.70 24.96 -26.41
CA PRO A 38 5.47 26.21 -26.26
C PRO A 38 4.71 27.48 -26.65
N GLY A 39 3.66 27.39 -27.48
CA GLY A 39 2.81 28.52 -27.83
C GLY A 39 2.16 29.23 -26.62
N ILE A 40 1.96 28.54 -25.49
CA ILE A 40 1.37 29.14 -24.27
C ILE A 40 2.29 30.13 -23.54
N THR A 41 3.45 30.48 -24.11
CA THR A 41 4.32 31.57 -23.61
C THR A 41 4.09 32.90 -24.34
N ALA A 42 3.36 32.89 -25.46
CA ALA A 42 2.99 34.08 -26.24
C ALA A 42 1.49 34.39 -26.19
N ASP A 43 0.66 33.41 -25.82
CA ASP A 43 -0.79 33.55 -25.67
C ASP A 43 -1.28 33.01 -24.32
N HIS A 44 -1.99 33.86 -23.57
CA HIS A 44 -2.58 33.49 -22.29
C HIS A 44 -3.87 32.67 -22.44
N ASP A 45 -4.60 32.79 -23.54
CA ASP A 45 -5.82 32.01 -23.76
C ASP A 45 -5.50 30.52 -24.00
N GLY A 46 -4.31 30.21 -24.50
CA GLY A 46 -3.71 28.87 -24.45
C GLY A 46 -3.50 28.33 -23.01
N CYS A 47 -3.12 29.19 -22.05
CA CYS A 47 -3.04 28.80 -20.63
C CYS A 47 -4.43 28.52 -20.05
N VAL A 48 -5.41 29.40 -20.33
CA VAL A 48 -6.81 29.22 -19.91
C VAL A 48 -7.38 27.93 -20.48
N SER A 49 -7.14 27.67 -21.77
CA SER A 49 -7.59 26.45 -22.46
C SER A 49 -6.98 25.18 -21.87
N LEU A 50 -5.71 25.20 -21.48
CA LEU A 50 -5.04 24.06 -20.83
C LEU A 50 -5.57 23.81 -19.41
N VAL A 51 -5.81 24.85 -18.60
CA VAL A 51 -6.38 24.66 -17.26
C VAL A 51 -7.84 24.16 -17.33
N ARG A 52 -8.61 24.62 -18.33
CA ARG A 52 -9.97 24.13 -18.59
C ARG A 52 -9.99 22.70 -19.11
N SER A 53 -9.04 22.28 -19.95
CA SER A 53 -8.94 20.87 -20.38
C SER A 53 -8.49 19.95 -19.26
N ILE A 54 -7.59 20.42 -18.38
CA ILE A 54 -7.23 19.75 -17.13
C ILE A 54 -8.47 19.60 -16.23
N GLN A 55 -9.24 20.66 -15.97
CA GLN A 55 -10.47 20.55 -15.18
C GLN A 55 -11.52 19.64 -15.84
N ALA A 56 -11.72 19.72 -17.16
CA ALA A 56 -12.66 18.86 -17.88
C ALA A 56 -12.26 17.38 -17.81
N TYR A 57 -10.99 17.05 -18.05
CA TYR A 57 -10.47 15.69 -17.82
C TYR A 57 -10.74 15.24 -16.37
N HIS A 58 -10.52 16.13 -15.41
CA HIS A 58 -10.68 15.87 -14.00
C HIS A 58 -12.13 15.69 -13.53
N MET A 59 -13.10 16.40 -14.12
CA MET A 59 -14.52 16.33 -13.74
C MET A 59 -15.34 15.37 -14.61
N ASP A 60 -15.09 15.33 -15.92
CA ASP A 60 -15.87 14.52 -16.87
C ASP A 60 -15.31 13.11 -17.04
N VAL A 61 -13.99 12.97 -17.20
CA VAL A 61 -13.34 11.68 -17.44
C VAL A 61 -13.05 10.97 -16.12
N ASN A 62 -12.53 11.70 -15.13
CA ASN A 62 -12.16 11.11 -13.85
C ASN A 62 -13.28 11.22 -12.78
N GLY A 63 -14.30 12.06 -12.99
CA GLY A 63 -15.49 12.13 -12.13
C GLY A 63 -15.29 12.82 -10.78
N TRP A 64 -14.23 13.63 -10.65
CA TRP A 64 -13.80 14.21 -9.38
C TRP A 64 -14.57 15.50 -9.04
N VAL A 65 -14.78 15.78 -7.73
CA VAL A 65 -15.39 17.05 -7.25
C VAL A 65 -14.68 18.25 -7.88
N ASP A 66 -13.36 18.20 -7.78
CA ASP A 66 -12.35 18.94 -8.52
C ASP A 66 -11.01 18.20 -8.19
N ILE A 67 -10.63 17.15 -8.94
CA ILE A 67 -9.38 16.34 -8.81
C ILE A 67 -9.33 15.20 -7.69
N GLY A 68 -8.68 14.00 -7.90
CA GLY A 68 -8.26 12.97 -6.86
C GLY A 68 -8.33 11.42 -7.16
N TYR A 69 -7.26 10.60 -6.97
CA TYR A 69 -6.97 9.31 -7.70
C TYR A 69 -7.12 7.96 -6.89
N CYS A 70 -7.31 6.75 -7.52
CA CYS A 70 -7.82 5.48 -6.84
C CYS A 70 -7.53 4.04 -7.42
N VAL A 71 -7.94 2.96 -6.68
CA VAL A 71 -7.99 1.48 -6.98
C VAL A 71 -9.40 0.85 -6.95
N ASP A 72 -9.57 -0.44 -7.27
CA ASP A 72 -10.85 -1.18 -7.33
C ASP A 72 -11.40 -1.76 -6.00
N GLU A 73 -12.69 -2.12 -5.97
CA GLU A 73 -13.39 -2.68 -4.80
C GLU A 73 -12.82 -3.98 -4.24
N GLN A 74 -12.19 -4.83 -5.07
CA GLN A 74 -11.64 -6.12 -4.63
C GLN A 74 -10.29 -5.97 -3.92
N THR A 75 -9.74 -4.76 -3.87
CA THR A 75 -8.53 -4.47 -3.12
C THR A 75 -8.88 -4.18 -1.65
N GLU A 76 -8.20 -4.86 -0.72
CA GLU A 76 -8.26 -4.72 0.74
C GLU A 76 -6.98 -4.06 1.27
N ILE A 77 -6.97 -3.56 2.51
CA ILE A 77 -5.77 -3.05 3.21
C ILE A 77 -5.44 -3.91 4.44
N LEU A 78 -4.16 -4.07 4.77
CA LEU A 78 -3.75 -4.67 6.04
C LEU A 78 -3.83 -3.66 7.18
N THR A 79 -4.59 -3.99 8.22
CA THR A 79 -4.66 -3.27 9.49
C THR A 79 -4.18 -4.13 10.66
N ARG A 80 -3.97 -3.52 11.84
CA ARG A 80 -3.61 -4.25 13.06
C ARG A 80 -4.65 -5.30 13.49
N ASP A 81 -5.89 -5.15 13.05
CA ASP A 81 -6.98 -6.09 13.36
C ASP A 81 -7.21 -7.13 12.26
N GLY A 82 -6.41 -7.10 11.20
CA GLY A 82 -6.52 -7.97 10.02
C GLY A 82 -6.75 -7.21 8.72
N TRP A 83 -7.19 -7.91 7.68
CA TRP A 83 -7.54 -7.31 6.39
C TRP A 83 -8.89 -6.59 6.48
N LYS A 84 -9.01 -5.41 5.86
CA LYS A 84 -10.27 -4.66 5.75
C LYS A 84 -10.51 -4.24 4.30
N THR A 85 -11.74 -4.38 3.82
CA THR A 85 -12.22 -3.65 2.64
C THR A 85 -12.45 -2.18 2.98
N TYR A 86 -12.58 -1.31 1.98
CA TYR A 86 -12.94 0.10 2.19
C TYR A 86 -14.31 0.30 2.87
N ARG A 87 -15.21 -0.69 2.78
CA ARG A 87 -16.52 -0.68 3.46
C ARG A 87 -16.37 -0.88 4.97
N GLU A 88 -15.31 -1.55 5.42
CA GLU A 88 -14.99 -1.81 6.83
C GLU A 88 -13.99 -0.80 7.41
N LEU A 89 -13.08 -0.29 6.58
CA LEU A 89 -12.01 0.63 6.95
C LEU A 89 -12.55 2.00 7.42
N ARG A 90 -11.94 2.57 8.46
CA ARG A 90 -12.28 3.90 9.00
C ARG A 90 -11.04 4.78 9.14
N ALA A 91 -11.24 6.09 9.16
CA ALA A 91 -10.21 7.01 9.65
C ALA A 91 -9.91 6.68 11.13
N GLY A 92 -8.63 6.67 11.50
CA GLY A 92 -8.12 6.19 12.78
C GLY A 92 -7.68 4.72 12.80
N ASP A 93 -8.10 3.88 11.83
CA ASP A 93 -7.61 2.49 11.74
C ASP A 93 -6.09 2.45 11.54
N ILE A 94 -5.39 1.58 12.25
CA ILE A 94 -3.93 1.47 12.14
C ILE A 94 -3.56 0.47 11.04
N ALA A 95 -3.14 0.99 9.88
CA ALA A 95 -2.75 0.23 8.70
C ALA A 95 -1.23 -0.02 8.63
N LEU A 96 -0.82 -1.10 7.95
CA LEU A 96 0.59 -1.31 7.62
C LEU A 96 0.94 -0.51 6.37
N THR A 97 1.98 0.30 6.45
CA THR A 97 2.48 1.20 5.41
C THR A 97 3.95 0.90 5.11
N LEU A 98 4.50 1.54 4.09
CA LEU A 98 5.91 1.45 3.68
C LEU A 98 6.53 2.84 3.66
N ASP A 99 7.51 3.07 4.53
CA ASP A 99 8.43 4.21 4.42
C ASP A 99 9.36 3.92 3.23
N HIS A 100 9.03 4.47 2.05
CA HIS A 100 9.75 4.20 0.80
C HIS A 100 11.13 4.90 0.72
N VAL A 101 11.53 5.65 1.75
CA VAL A 101 12.90 6.15 1.88
C VAL A 101 13.78 5.06 2.50
N THR A 102 13.40 4.58 3.69
CA THR A 102 14.11 3.53 4.44
C THR A 102 13.95 2.14 3.82
N GLY A 103 12.80 1.84 3.21
CA GLY A 103 12.42 0.49 2.75
C GLY A 103 11.90 -0.40 3.88
N LEU A 104 11.42 0.19 4.98
CA LEU A 104 10.83 -0.52 6.11
C LEU A 104 9.32 -0.32 6.14
N SER A 105 8.57 -1.34 6.58
CA SER A 105 7.15 -1.19 6.85
C SER A 105 6.90 -0.67 8.26
N ARG A 106 5.83 0.11 8.46
CA ARG A 106 5.43 0.62 9.78
C ARG A 106 3.91 0.69 9.92
N TRP A 107 3.43 0.72 11.15
CA TRP A 107 2.03 0.86 11.50
C TRP A 107 1.69 2.35 11.60
N GLN A 108 0.75 2.83 10.79
CA GLN A 108 0.35 4.23 10.76
C GLN A 108 -1.18 4.38 10.68
N PRO A 109 -1.76 5.45 11.23
CA PRO A 109 -3.20 5.69 11.12
C PRO A 109 -3.62 5.96 9.67
N VAL A 110 -4.73 5.36 9.26
CA VAL A 110 -5.51 5.79 8.11
C VAL A 110 -6.12 7.15 8.46
N LEU A 111 -5.72 8.18 7.73
CA LEU A 111 -6.18 9.56 7.91
C LEU A 111 -7.58 9.77 7.33
N GLU A 112 -7.93 9.00 6.29
CA GLU A 112 -9.17 9.13 5.50
C GLU A 112 -9.36 7.88 4.63
N VAL A 113 -10.60 7.56 4.27
CA VAL A 113 -10.94 6.55 3.26
C VAL A 113 -11.72 7.25 2.14
N CYS A 114 -11.05 7.53 1.01
CA CYS A 114 -11.71 8.10 -0.16
C CYS A 114 -12.45 6.99 -0.91
N VAL A 115 -13.73 7.21 -1.22
CA VAL A 115 -14.57 6.29 -2.01
C VAL A 115 -15.26 7.08 -3.11
N PHE A 116 -15.25 6.54 -4.34
CA PHE A 116 -15.79 7.16 -5.54
C PHE A 116 -16.79 6.19 -6.18
N PRO A 117 -17.97 6.68 -6.61
CA PRO A 117 -19.11 5.84 -6.93
C PRO A 117 -18.88 4.92 -8.15
N ALA A 118 -19.67 3.85 -8.20
CA ALA A 118 -19.75 2.93 -9.31
C ALA A 118 -20.08 3.66 -10.63
N ARG A 119 -19.13 3.64 -11.57
CA ARG A 119 -19.21 4.24 -12.91
C ARG A 119 -18.27 3.51 -13.86
N ARG A 120 -18.68 3.32 -15.12
CA ARG A 120 -17.83 2.74 -16.16
C ARG A 120 -16.58 3.57 -16.41
N ARG A 121 -15.41 2.95 -16.31
CA ARG A 121 -14.09 3.55 -16.59
C ARG A 121 -13.11 2.49 -17.09
N GLN A 122 -12.07 2.89 -17.81
CA GLN A 122 -10.94 2.00 -18.10
C GLN A 122 -10.05 1.91 -16.87
N MET A 123 -9.65 0.69 -16.49
CA MET A 123 -8.65 0.45 -15.44
C MET A 123 -7.60 -0.51 -15.94
N VAL A 124 -6.36 -0.31 -15.50
CA VAL A 124 -5.23 -1.15 -15.85
C VAL A 124 -5.12 -2.27 -14.82
N ARG A 125 -5.19 -3.50 -15.32
CA ARG A 125 -4.93 -4.71 -14.56
C ARG A 125 -3.50 -5.18 -14.77
N MET A 126 -2.81 -5.41 -13.66
CA MET A 126 -1.58 -6.21 -13.62
C MET A 126 -1.92 -7.56 -12.97
N ASP A 127 -1.67 -8.68 -13.65
CA ASP A 127 -2.11 -10.00 -13.19
C ASP A 127 -1.14 -11.12 -13.60
N GLY A 128 -0.64 -11.89 -12.62
CA GLY A 128 0.34 -12.97 -12.82
C GLY A 128 0.72 -13.71 -11.53
N PRO A 129 1.77 -14.57 -11.55
CA PRO A 129 2.11 -15.49 -10.44
C PRO A 129 2.52 -14.85 -9.09
N GLY A 130 1.54 -14.28 -8.38
CA GLY A 130 1.69 -13.59 -7.11
C GLY A 130 1.62 -12.06 -7.17
N HIS A 131 0.98 -11.52 -8.20
CA HIS A 131 0.53 -10.13 -8.22
C HIS A 131 -0.78 -10.04 -9.01
N SER A 132 -1.84 -9.51 -8.39
CA SER A 132 -3.07 -9.09 -9.05
C SER A 132 -3.41 -7.70 -8.53
N SER A 133 -3.66 -6.73 -9.42
CA SER A 133 -4.08 -5.37 -9.03
C SER A 133 -4.89 -4.74 -10.16
N LEU A 134 -5.99 -4.06 -9.85
CA LEU A 134 -6.80 -3.31 -10.81
C LEU A 134 -6.85 -1.83 -10.37
N THR A 135 -6.29 -0.93 -11.19
CA THR A 135 -5.99 0.45 -10.76
C THR A 135 -6.25 1.46 -11.88
N THR A 136 -6.42 2.73 -11.54
CA THR A 136 -6.40 3.82 -12.55
C THR A 136 -4.99 4.00 -13.14
N ALA A 137 -4.87 4.52 -14.37
CA ALA A 137 -3.57 4.69 -15.04
C ALA A 137 -2.59 5.60 -14.26
N HIS A 138 -3.12 6.62 -13.58
CA HIS A 138 -2.39 7.61 -12.79
C HIS A 138 -2.04 7.16 -11.36
N HIS A 139 -2.38 5.93 -11.01
CA HIS A 139 -2.18 5.37 -9.69
C HIS A 139 -0.69 5.11 -9.40
N ARG A 140 -0.17 5.49 -8.23
CA ARG A 140 1.29 5.60 -7.99
C ARG A 140 1.92 4.43 -7.25
N TRP A 141 2.99 3.82 -7.76
CA TRP A 141 3.67 2.66 -7.14
C TRP A 141 5.02 3.02 -6.52
N PRO A 142 5.34 2.56 -5.29
CA PRO A 142 6.68 2.64 -4.71
C PRO A 142 7.53 1.43 -5.17
N VAL A 143 8.37 1.66 -6.17
CA VAL A 143 9.16 0.60 -6.82
C VAL A 143 10.65 0.72 -6.51
N GLU A 144 11.36 -0.42 -6.53
CA GLU A 144 12.82 -0.46 -6.60
C GLU A 144 13.26 -0.70 -8.06
N ARG A 145 13.90 0.29 -8.69
CA ARG A 145 14.43 0.21 -10.06
C ARG A 145 15.91 -0.23 -10.03
N PRO A 146 16.28 -1.40 -10.59
CA PRO A 146 17.68 -1.85 -10.58
C PRO A 146 18.60 -0.94 -11.39
N TRP A 147 19.77 -0.61 -10.84
CA TRP A 147 20.78 0.21 -11.50
C TRP A 147 22.19 -0.39 -11.32
N ARG A 148 23.19 0.15 -12.02
CA ARG A 148 24.56 -0.40 -12.10
C ARG A 148 25.27 -0.62 -10.75
N ALA A 149 24.80 0.02 -9.67
CA ALA A 149 25.39 -0.05 -8.33
C ALA A 149 24.38 -0.45 -7.23
N GLY A 150 23.18 -0.93 -7.57
CA GLY A 150 22.16 -1.31 -6.58
C GLY A 150 20.73 -1.26 -7.11
N ALA A 151 19.81 -0.70 -6.34
CA ALA A 151 18.48 -0.33 -6.80
C ALA A 151 18.07 1.04 -6.23
N GLU A 152 17.37 1.83 -7.05
CA GLU A 152 16.86 3.16 -6.70
C GLU A 152 15.39 3.07 -6.30
N ARG A 153 14.96 3.82 -5.27
CA ARG A 153 13.56 3.87 -4.83
C ARG A 153 12.84 5.04 -5.49
N LEU A 154 11.88 4.70 -6.36
CA LEU A 154 11.13 5.65 -7.18
C LEU A 154 9.63 5.53 -6.92
N TRP A 155 8.90 6.63 -7.13
CA TRP A 155 7.46 6.61 -7.32
C TRP A 155 7.12 6.77 -8.82
N VAL A 156 6.58 5.72 -9.41
CA VAL A 156 6.07 5.67 -10.79
C VAL A 156 4.53 5.66 -10.78
N THR A 157 3.88 5.83 -11.93
CA THR A 157 2.43 5.58 -12.12
C THR A 157 2.18 4.22 -12.79
N THR A 158 0.95 3.72 -12.77
CA THR A 158 0.55 2.49 -13.47
C THR A 158 0.88 2.53 -14.97
N GLU A 159 0.80 3.70 -15.59
CA GLU A 159 1.18 3.92 -17.00
C GLU A 159 2.70 4.07 -17.24
N THR A 160 3.49 4.54 -16.25
CA THR A 160 4.94 4.75 -16.39
C THR A 160 5.82 3.64 -15.79
N ILE A 161 5.22 2.58 -15.24
CA ILE A 161 5.95 1.46 -14.63
C ILE A 161 6.73 0.66 -15.68
N ALA A 162 8.03 0.49 -15.46
CA ALA A 162 8.92 -0.13 -16.43
C ALA A 162 9.05 -1.66 -16.24
N PRO A 163 9.32 -2.46 -17.29
CA PRO A 163 9.49 -3.91 -17.20
C PRO A 163 10.67 -4.40 -16.31
N GLY A 164 11.50 -3.49 -15.81
CA GLY A 164 12.58 -3.77 -14.85
C GLY A 164 12.24 -3.39 -13.40
N ASP A 165 11.15 -2.67 -13.15
CA ASP A 165 10.79 -2.17 -11.82
C ASP A 165 10.39 -3.32 -10.88
N ARG A 166 10.51 -3.08 -9.58
CA ARG A 166 10.19 -4.05 -8.53
C ARG A 166 9.12 -3.47 -7.63
N ILE A 167 7.87 -3.87 -7.84
CA ILE A 167 6.77 -3.60 -6.93
C ILE A 167 7.07 -4.36 -5.64
N GLN A 168 7.14 -3.66 -4.51
CA GLN A 168 7.41 -4.26 -3.21
C GLN A 168 6.17 -5.01 -2.71
N VAL A 169 6.36 -6.29 -2.38
CA VAL A 169 5.31 -7.20 -1.84
C VAL A 169 5.62 -7.65 -0.40
N ALA A 170 6.73 -7.17 0.16
CA ALA A 170 7.04 -7.20 1.59
C ALA A 170 8.11 -6.17 1.93
N ALA A 171 8.14 -5.73 3.19
CA ALA A 171 9.23 -4.93 3.76
C ALA A 171 9.32 -5.24 5.26
N PRO A 172 10.52 -5.33 5.87
CA PRO A 172 10.67 -5.62 7.30
C PRO A 172 9.94 -4.57 8.15
N CYS A 173 9.07 -5.02 9.07
CA CYS A 173 8.36 -4.10 9.95
C CYS A 173 9.30 -3.48 10.99
N ALA A 174 9.32 -2.16 11.10
CA ALA A 174 10.12 -1.39 12.06
C ALA A 174 9.55 -1.45 13.48
N ASP A 175 8.22 -1.44 13.61
CA ASP A 175 7.49 -1.24 14.86
C ASP A 175 7.28 -2.53 15.67
N LEU A 176 8.19 -3.50 15.54
CA LEU A 176 8.14 -4.75 16.29
C LEU A 176 8.76 -4.58 17.69
N PRO A 177 8.24 -5.24 18.73
CA PRO A 177 8.87 -5.28 20.04
C PRO A 177 10.33 -5.72 19.98
N ALA A 178 11.20 -5.00 20.69
CA ALA A 178 12.59 -5.39 20.90
C ALA A 178 12.72 -6.48 21.98
N GLU A 179 11.94 -6.36 23.05
CA GLU A 179 11.92 -7.29 24.18
C GLU A 179 10.77 -8.31 24.05
N PRO A 180 10.98 -9.59 24.41
CA PRO A 180 9.96 -10.62 24.32
C PRO A 180 8.94 -10.53 25.46
N LYS A 181 7.66 -10.31 25.12
CA LYS A 181 6.55 -10.40 26.09
C LYS A 181 6.31 -11.83 26.58
N TRP A 182 6.49 -12.80 25.70
CA TRP A 182 6.19 -14.22 25.94
C TRP A 182 7.49 -15.04 25.97
N SER A 183 7.47 -16.20 26.61
CA SER A 183 8.57 -17.17 26.46
C SER A 183 8.51 -17.84 25.09
N ASP A 184 9.66 -18.14 24.50
CA ASP A 184 9.74 -18.84 23.21
C ASP A 184 8.98 -20.18 23.22
N ALA A 185 9.00 -20.89 24.36
CA ALA A 185 8.20 -22.09 24.60
C ALA A 185 6.68 -21.85 24.45
N PHE A 186 6.17 -20.72 24.94
CA PHE A 186 4.76 -20.36 24.76
C PHE A 186 4.46 -20.01 23.29
N VAL A 187 5.36 -19.31 22.61
CA VAL A 187 5.23 -19.00 21.18
C VAL A 187 5.19 -20.27 20.32
N GLU A 188 6.05 -21.24 20.60
CA GLU A 188 6.02 -22.57 19.95
C GLU A 188 4.73 -23.33 20.23
N LEU A 189 4.21 -23.27 21.46
CA LEU A 189 2.94 -23.92 21.84
C LEU A 189 1.75 -23.31 21.08
N VAL A 190 1.68 -21.98 20.96
CA VAL A 190 0.62 -21.29 20.18
C VAL A 190 0.74 -21.63 18.69
N ALA A 191 1.95 -21.59 18.12
CA ALA A 191 2.22 -21.96 16.73
C ALA A 191 1.77 -23.40 16.40
N TRP A 192 2.17 -24.36 17.23
CA TRP A 192 1.81 -25.77 17.07
C TRP A 192 0.32 -26.04 17.36
N ARG A 193 -0.32 -25.30 18.28
CA ARG A 193 -1.79 -25.39 18.51
C ARG A 193 -2.58 -24.94 17.28
N SER A 194 -2.08 -23.91 16.59
CA SER A 194 -2.75 -23.27 15.46
C SER A 194 -2.49 -23.99 14.13
N ALA A 195 -1.51 -24.89 14.06
CA ALA A 195 -1.28 -25.74 12.89
C ALA A 195 -2.37 -26.82 12.76
N GLU A 196 -3.25 -26.67 11.77
CA GLU A 196 -4.39 -27.56 11.55
C GLU A 196 -4.01 -28.87 10.83
N ARG A 197 -4.78 -29.93 11.07
CA ARG A 197 -4.44 -31.29 10.61
C ARG A 197 -4.74 -31.52 9.13
N THR A 198 -3.72 -31.83 8.34
CA THR A 198 -3.88 -32.51 7.03
C THR A 198 -3.64 -34.01 7.18
N SER A 199 -4.68 -34.74 7.62
CA SER A 199 -4.81 -36.21 7.73
C SER A 199 -3.79 -37.02 8.54
N GLU A 200 -2.49 -36.75 8.46
CA GLU A 200 -1.43 -37.58 9.06
C GLU A 200 -1.12 -37.25 10.54
N GLY A 201 -0.36 -38.13 11.19
CA GLY A 201 -0.19 -38.15 12.65
C GLY A 201 0.64 -36.98 13.20
N ARG A 202 0.11 -36.32 14.24
CA ARG A 202 0.74 -35.16 14.91
C ARG A 202 1.90 -35.58 15.82
N ALA A 203 3.02 -36.00 15.24
CA ALA A 203 4.24 -36.24 15.99
C ALA A 203 4.70 -34.95 16.70
N LEU A 204 4.63 -34.93 18.03
CA LEU A 204 5.11 -33.82 18.84
C LEU A 204 6.62 -33.66 18.68
N SER A 205 7.04 -32.59 18.03
CA SER A 205 8.45 -32.30 17.77
C SER A 205 9.24 -32.17 19.07
N PRO A 206 10.56 -32.48 19.08
CA PRO A 206 11.38 -32.32 20.28
C PRO A 206 11.34 -30.89 20.86
N ARG A 207 11.24 -29.87 19.99
CA ARG A 207 11.01 -28.46 20.35
C ARG A 207 9.72 -28.28 21.17
N VAL A 208 8.55 -28.60 20.59
CA VAL A 208 7.26 -28.42 21.29
C VAL A 208 7.14 -29.30 22.54
N ARG A 209 7.76 -30.49 22.55
CA ARG A 209 7.87 -31.31 23.76
C ARG A 209 8.71 -30.62 24.84
N ALA A 210 9.87 -30.06 24.50
CA ALA A 210 10.69 -29.28 25.43
C ALA A 210 9.96 -28.03 25.92
N ALA A 211 9.20 -27.35 25.06
CA ALA A 211 8.35 -26.22 25.43
C ALA A 211 7.28 -26.62 26.46
N LEU A 212 6.57 -27.72 26.25
CA LEU A 212 5.61 -28.28 27.22
C LEU A 212 6.29 -28.67 28.54
N HIS A 213 7.48 -29.29 28.51
CA HIS A 213 8.26 -29.58 29.71
C HIS A 213 8.68 -28.30 30.47
N SER A 214 9.02 -27.23 29.76
CA SER A 214 9.41 -25.93 30.33
C SER A 214 8.22 -25.22 31.00
N LEU A 215 7.05 -25.25 30.36
CA LEU A 215 5.83 -24.58 30.85
C LEU A 215 5.09 -25.35 31.96
N LEU A 216 5.18 -26.68 31.98
CA LEU A 216 4.33 -27.56 32.81
C LEU A 216 5.11 -28.44 33.81
N GLY A 217 6.44 -28.45 33.73
CA GLY A 217 7.29 -29.42 34.41
C GLY A 217 7.13 -30.85 33.87
N PRO A 218 7.96 -31.82 34.31
CA PRO A 218 8.00 -33.15 33.72
C PRO A 218 6.72 -33.99 33.87
N SER A 219 5.99 -33.80 34.97
CA SER A 219 4.73 -34.52 35.22
C SER A 219 3.56 -33.91 34.43
N GLY A 220 3.48 -32.57 34.38
CA GLY A 220 2.44 -31.87 33.64
C GLY A 220 2.58 -32.03 32.13
N SER A 221 3.81 -32.03 31.60
CA SER A 221 4.05 -32.30 30.20
C SER A 221 3.69 -33.74 29.81
N ALA A 222 4.09 -34.75 30.60
CA ALA A 222 3.77 -36.15 30.32
C ALA A 222 2.26 -36.39 30.23
N ALA A 223 1.48 -35.75 31.11
CA ALA A 223 0.03 -35.92 31.14
C ALA A 223 -0.68 -35.10 30.04
N ALA A 224 -0.25 -33.86 29.77
CA ALA A 224 -0.75 -33.08 28.62
C ALA A 224 -0.39 -33.73 27.27
N LEU A 225 0.74 -34.44 27.18
CA LEU A 225 1.09 -35.27 26.01
C LEU A 225 0.12 -36.43 25.81
N HIS A 226 -0.42 -37.01 26.90
CA HIS A 226 -1.31 -38.16 26.82
C HIS A 226 -2.69 -37.79 26.27
N ASP A 227 -3.25 -36.65 26.71
CA ASP A 227 -4.52 -36.11 26.21
C ASP A 227 -4.42 -35.69 24.72
N VAL A 228 -3.35 -34.97 24.37
CA VAL A 228 -3.05 -34.52 23.00
C VAL A 228 -2.83 -35.67 22.00
N LEU A 229 -2.37 -36.83 22.47
CA LEU A 229 -2.02 -38.01 21.66
C LEU A 229 -2.90 -39.22 22.03
N GLY A 230 -4.16 -38.97 22.42
CA GLY A 230 -5.08 -39.95 23.03
C GLY A 230 -5.03 -41.36 22.40
N PRO A 231 -5.11 -42.41 23.24
CA PRO A 231 -4.73 -43.78 22.87
C PRO A 231 -5.55 -44.33 21.70
N SER A 232 -4.91 -45.20 20.91
CA SER A 232 -5.46 -45.84 19.71
C SER A 232 -6.69 -46.72 19.98
N GLY A 233 -7.86 -46.10 20.09
CA GLY A 233 -9.15 -46.76 19.86
C GLY A 233 -9.67 -47.73 20.92
N SER A 234 -9.57 -47.40 22.21
CA SER A 234 -10.53 -47.92 23.21
C SER A 234 -10.57 -47.02 24.46
N ALA A 235 -11.75 -46.89 25.05
CA ALA A 235 -11.97 -46.17 26.30
C ALA A 235 -12.55 -47.14 27.33
N GLU A 236 -11.87 -47.29 28.46
CA GLU A 236 -12.48 -47.65 29.74
C GLU A 236 -11.99 -46.68 30.82
N ALA A 237 -12.76 -46.55 31.90
CA ALA A 237 -12.69 -45.41 32.82
C ALA A 237 -11.75 -45.64 34.00
N GLY A 238 -11.21 -44.56 34.58
CA GLY A 238 -10.58 -44.59 35.91
C GLY A 238 -9.19 -43.95 36.03
N GLY A 239 -9.03 -42.71 35.56
CA GLY A 239 -7.80 -41.93 35.78
C GLY A 239 -8.07 -40.43 35.62
N GLY A 240 -7.51 -39.59 36.50
CA GLY A 240 -7.77 -38.15 36.47
C GLY A 240 -7.22 -37.49 35.21
N HIS A 241 -8.10 -36.85 34.43
CA HIS A 241 -7.69 -36.03 33.29
C HIS A 241 -6.83 -34.85 33.77
N ALA A 242 -5.58 -34.81 33.35
CA ALA A 242 -4.68 -33.70 33.64
C ALA A 242 -4.83 -32.63 32.56
N GLU A 243 -5.81 -31.75 32.75
CA GLU A 243 -5.96 -30.54 31.95
C GLU A 243 -4.68 -29.67 32.01
N LEU A 244 -4.46 -28.83 31.00
CA LEU A 244 -3.47 -27.76 31.10
C LEU A 244 -3.79 -26.91 32.34
N PRO A 245 -2.80 -26.54 33.19
CA PRO A 245 -3.03 -25.71 34.37
C PRO A 245 -3.82 -24.46 33.99
N ALA A 246 -4.88 -24.14 34.73
CA ALA A 246 -5.93 -23.20 34.30
C ALA A 246 -5.38 -21.82 33.85
N ALA A 247 -4.28 -21.35 34.44
CA ALA A 247 -3.57 -20.15 33.99
C ALA A 247 -3.00 -20.29 32.56
N VAL A 248 -2.24 -21.37 32.29
CA VAL A 248 -1.67 -21.67 30.97
C VAL A 248 -2.78 -21.93 29.94
N ALA A 249 -3.86 -22.62 30.33
CA ALA A 249 -5.03 -22.83 29.47
C ALA A 249 -5.71 -21.50 29.12
N GLY A 250 -5.88 -20.60 30.10
CA GLY A 250 -6.44 -19.26 29.92
C GLY A 250 -5.59 -18.38 29.01
N GLU A 251 -4.28 -18.30 29.26
CA GLU A 251 -3.33 -17.55 28.41
C GLU A 251 -3.30 -18.10 26.97
N LEU A 252 -3.24 -19.43 26.81
CA LEU A 252 -3.23 -20.08 25.50
C LEU A 252 -4.53 -19.82 24.73
N ASN A 253 -5.68 -19.77 25.42
CA ASN A 253 -6.96 -19.42 24.82
C ASN A 253 -7.09 -17.92 24.51
N ALA A 254 -6.49 -17.03 25.31
CA ALA A 254 -6.44 -15.59 25.03
C ALA A 254 -5.49 -15.26 23.85
N ALA A 255 -4.35 -15.97 23.75
CA ALA A 255 -3.40 -15.83 22.65
C ALA A 255 -3.89 -16.50 21.35
N SER A 256 -4.71 -17.56 21.45
CA SER A 256 -5.29 -18.24 20.30
C SER A 256 -6.77 -18.64 20.51
N PRO A 257 -7.72 -17.69 20.47
CA PRO A 257 -9.15 -17.98 20.62
C PRO A 257 -9.63 -18.97 19.54
N GLY A 258 -10.26 -20.07 19.94
CA GLY A 258 -10.68 -21.13 19.01
C GLY A 258 -9.53 -21.74 18.18
N GLY A 259 -8.28 -21.64 18.65
CA GLY A 259 -7.08 -22.07 17.93
C GLY A 259 -6.63 -21.14 16.79
N VAL A 260 -7.22 -19.95 16.64
CA VAL A 260 -6.75 -18.93 15.69
C VAL A 260 -5.81 -17.96 16.41
N PRO A 261 -4.55 -17.75 15.98
CA PRO A 261 -3.64 -16.80 16.61
C PRO A 261 -4.23 -15.38 16.57
N GLY A 262 -4.39 -14.73 17.73
CA GLY A 262 -4.90 -13.36 17.77
C GLY A 262 -3.89 -12.34 17.25
N HIS A 263 -4.34 -11.35 16.48
CA HIS A 263 -3.44 -10.29 15.98
C HIS A 263 -2.70 -9.57 17.12
N ALA A 264 -3.36 -9.32 18.26
CA ALA A 264 -2.73 -8.75 19.45
C ALA A 264 -1.65 -9.63 20.10
N PHE A 265 -1.68 -10.95 19.89
CA PHE A 265 -0.59 -11.85 20.26
C PHE A 265 0.57 -11.72 19.26
N LEU A 266 0.28 -11.80 17.95
CA LEU A 266 1.29 -11.70 16.89
C LEU A 266 2.03 -10.35 16.87
N LEU A 267 1.32 -9.25 17.16
CA LEU A 267 1.88 -7.90 17.29
C LEU A 267 2.77 -7.73 18.54
N ALA A 268 2.65 -8.62 19.53
CA ALA A 268 3.46 -8.61 20.75
C ALA A 268 4.70 -9.54 20.66
N LEU A 269 4.96 -10.15 19.50
CA LEU A 269 6.13 -10.97 19.23
C LEU A 269 7.29 -10.13 18.68
N THR A 270 8.51 -10.38 19.16
CA THR A 270 9.72 -9.81 18.55
C THR A 270 9.95 -10.39 17.15
N ARG A 271 10.87 -9.80 16.36
CA ARG A 271 11.25 -10.37 15.05
C ARG A 271 11.72 -11.82 15.15
N ALA A 272 12.46 -12.18 16.20
CA ALA A 272 12.92 -13.54 16.44
C ALA A 272 11.74 -14.48 16.77
N GLN A 273 10.79 -14.02 17.58
CA GLN A 273 9.60 -14.80 17.94
C GLN A 273 8.61 -14.97 16.77
N LEU A 274 8.49 -13.98 15.88
CA LEU A 274 7.76 -14.14 14.62
C LEU A 274 8.41 -15.20 13.70
N ALA A 275 9.74 -15.20 13.61
CA ALA A 275 10.46 -16.24 12.86
C ALA A 275 10.25 -17.63 13.47
N LEU A 276 10.37 -17.77 14.80
CA LEU A 276 10.11 -19.01 15.53
C LEU A 276 8.65 -19.50 15.38
N PHE A 277 7.69 -18.59 15.46
CA PHE A 277 6.27 -18.88 15.23
C PHE A 277 6.04 -19.43 13.82
N VAL A 278 6.64 -18.80 12.80
CA VAL A 278 6.52 -19.23 11.39
C VAL A 278 7.23 -20.57 11.17
N GLU A 279 8.45 -20.77 11.69
CA GLU A 279 9.17 -22.06 11.63
C GLU A 279 8.35 -23.19 12.25
N THR A 280 7.85 -23.01 13.47
CA THR A 280 7.12 -24.05 14.21
C THR A 280 5.74 -24.32 13.59
N SER A 281 5.07 -23.30 13.07
CA SER A 281 3.83 -23.48 12.30
C SER A 281 4.07 -24.25 11.00
N LEU A 282 5.17 -23.98 10.27
CA LEU A 282 5.57 -24.74 9.08
C LEU A 282 5.94 -26.19 9.42
N ALA A 283 6.68 -26.42 10.50
CA ALA A 283 7.05 -27.75 10.95
C ALA A 283 5.84 -28.60 11.40
N ALA A 284 4.74 -27.96 11.84
CA ALA A 284 3.53 -28.64 12.28
C ALA A 284 2.44 -28.76 11.19
N ALA A 285 2.30 -27.79 10.28
CA ALA A 285 1.33 -27.80 9.16
C ALA A 285 1.95 -28.27 7.82
N GLY A 286 3.23 -28.65 7.81
CA GLY A 286 3.94 -29.13 6.62
C GLY A 286 4.04 -28.09 5.52
N ARG A 287 3.15 -28.16 4.52
CA ARG A 287 3.17 -27.29 3.33
C ARG A 287 2.57 -25.89 3.55
N ALA A 288 2.27 -25.47 4.78
CA ALA A 288 1.49 -24.25 5.07
C ALA A 288 0.08 -24.26 4.41
N ALA A 289 -0.59 -25.40 4.54
CA ALA A 289 -1.99 -25.58 4.16
C ALA A 289 -2.84 -25.71 5.43
N PHE A 290 -3.97 -25.02 5.47
CA PHE A 290 -4.87 -24.91 6.62
C PHE A 290 -6.31 -25.22 6.21
N ALA A 291 -7.17 -25.68 7.12
CA ALA A 291 -8.56 -25.97 6.80
C ALA A 291 -9.43 -24.70 6.90
N ARG A 292 -9.16 -23.85 7.91
CA ARG A 292 -9.81 -22.56 8.11
C ARG A 292 -9.04 -21.41 7.46
N LYS A 293 -9.79 -20.46 6.88
CA LYS A 293 -9.24 -19.26 6.24
C LYS A 293 -8.57 -18.34 7.26
N GLU A 294 -9.16 -18.24 8.44
CA GLU A 294 -8.79 -17.31 9.51
C GLU A 294 -7.41 -17.67 10.09
N VAL A 295 -7.12 -18.96 10.19
CA VAL A 295 -5.79 -19.48 10.58
C VAL A 295 -4.76 -19.21 9.49
N ALA A 296 -5.11 -19.42 8.22
CA ALA A 296 -4.23 -19.11 7.09
C ALA A 296 -3.92 -17.60 7.00
N GLU A 297 -4.90 -16.74 7.30
CA GLU A 297 -4.71 -15.28 7.35
C GLU A 297 -3.87 -14.83 8.55
N ALA A 298 -4.06 -15.42 9.74
CA ALA A 298 -3.21 -15.16 10.90
C ALA A 298 -1.77 -15.65 10.70
N PHE A 299 -1.55 -16.79 10.05
CA PHE A 299 -0.22 -17.24 9.65
C PHE A 299 0.40 -16.32 8.58
N MET A 300 -0.38 -15.90 7.57
CA MET A 300 0.06 -14.92 6.57
C MET A 300 0.45 -13.58 7.21
N PHE A 301 -0.29 -13.12 8.21
CA PHE A 301 0.03 -11.92 9.01
C PHE A 301 1.40 -12.03 9.67
N ALA A 302 1.68 -13.15 10.35
CA ALA A 302 2.99 -13.40 10.97
C ALA A 302 4.14 -13.45 9.93
N VAL A 303 3.91 -14.06 8.77
CA VAL A 303 4.88 -14.10 7.66
C VAL A 303 5.18 -12.69 7.15
N LEU A 304 4.15 -11.85 6.94
CA LEU A 304 4.34 -10.47 6.48
C LEU A 304 5.10 -9.62 7.49
N LEU A 305 4.79 -9.73 8.79
CA LEU A 305 5.51 -8.99 9.84
C LEU A 305 6.96 -9.43 10.03
N SER A 306 7.30 -10.70 9.72
CA SER A 306 8.71 -11.13 9.65
C SER A 306 9.52 -10.34 8.60
N GLY A 307 8.84 -9.73 7.62
CA GLY A 307 9.40 -9.06 6.44
C GLY A 307 9.38 -9.92 5.17
N SER A 308 8.76 -11.11 5.22
CA SER A 308 8.71 -12.07 4.10
C SER A 308 7.47 -11.85 3.22
N GLY A 309 7.60 -12.06 1.91
CA GLY A 309 6.43 -12.02 1.02
C GLY A 309 5.50 -13.21 1.26
N ALA A 310 4.20 -12.99 1.10
CA ALA A 310 3.20 -14.05 1.22
C ALA A 310 2.11 -13.90 0.16
N SER A 311 1.51 -15.01 -0.25
CA SER A 311 0.25 -15.01 -1.00
C SER A 311 -0.64 -16.15 -0.54
N LEU A 312 -1.92 -15.86 -0.29
CA LEU A 312 -2.95 -16.81 0.13
C LEU A 312 -3.73 -17.31 -1.09
N ARG A 313 -4.05 -18.60 -1.16
CA ARG A 313 -4.94 -19.17 -2.19
C ARG A 313 -5.80 -20.28 -1.61
N HIS A 314 -7.06 -20.35 -2.02
CA HIS A 314 -7.89 -21.55 -1.81
C HIS A 314 -7.59 -22.59 -2.90
N ASP A 315 -7.24 -23.81 -2.48
CA ASP A 315 -7.10 -24.96 -3.38
C ASP A 315 -8.42 -25.73 -3.40
N THR A 316 -9.17 -25.58 -4.48
CA THR A 316 -10.46 -26.24 -4.69
C THR A 316 -10.35 -27.77 -4.85
N GLY A 317 -9.14 -28.31 -5.05
CA GLY A 317 -8.91 -29.76 -5.15
C GLY A 317 -8.74 -30.45 -3.80
N THR A 318 -8.13 -29.78 -2.82
CA THR A 318 -7.97 -30.29 -1.43
C THR A 318 -8.97 -29.66 -0.45
N GLY A 319 -9.61 -28.55 -0.83
CA GLY A 319 -10.44 -27.73 0.05
C GLY A 319 -9.65 -26.79 0.97
N LEU A 320 -8.32 -26.81 0.92
CA LEU A 320 -7.44 -26.15 1.88
C LEU A 320 -7.04 -24.72 1.48
N TRP A 321 -6.72 -23.91 2.48
CA TRP A 321 -6.13 -22.59 2.32
C TRP A 321 -4.62 -22.69 2.35
N GLN A 322 -3.99 -22.47 1.20
CA GLN A 322 -2.55 -22.57 0.99
C GLN A 322 -1.89 -21.20 1.09
N VAL A 323 -1.01 -21.01 2.07
CA VAL A 323 -0.14 -19.82 2.15
C VAL A 323 1.18 -20.13 1.46
N THR A 324 1.56 -19.33 0.47
CA THR A 324 2.84 -19.44 -0.23
C THR A 324 3.79 -18.35 0.27
N THR A 325 4.78 -18.73 1.09
CA THR A 325 5.82 -17.82 1.57
C THR A 325 6.86 -17.55 0.47
N ARG A 326 7.39 -16.33 0.38
CA ARG A 326 8.31 -15.89 -0.68
C ARG A 326 9.56 -15.26 -0.07
N ARG A 327 10.73 -15.83 -0.40
CA ARG A 327 12.06 -15.21 -0.17
C ARG A 327 12.35 -13.97 -1.03
N ARG A 328 11.41 -13.56 -1.89
CA ARG A 328 11.49 -12.33 -2.68
C ARG A 328 10.51 -11.31 -2.11
N HIS A 329 11.04 -10.14 -1.77
CA HIS A 329 10.29 -9.00 -1.26
C HIS A 329 9.63 -8.17 -2.38
N HIS A 330 9.73 -8.60 -3.64
CA HIS A 330 9.17 -7.90 -4.80
C HIS A 330 8.64 -8.83 -5.90
N VAL A 331 7.80 -8.25 -6.76
CA VAL A 331 7.42 -8.77 -8.08
C VAL A 331 7.82 -7.74 -9.15
N THR A 332 8.22 -8.21 -10.34
CA THR A 332 8.55 -7.34 -11.48
C THR A 332 7.46 -7.42 -12.53
N PRO A 333 6.83 -6.30 -12.94
CA PRO A 333 5.76 -6.29 -13.92
C PRO A 333 6.33 -6.39 -15.34
N ARG A 334 6.83 -7.59 -15.68
CA ARG A 334 7.24 -7.91 -17.06
C ARG A 334 6.01 -8.15 -17.92
N PRO A 335 5.74 -7.32 -18.95
CA PRO A 335 4.66 -7.59 -19.88
C PRO A 335 4.80 -8.99 -20.48
N ALA A 336 3.67 -9.65 -20.74
CA ALA A 336 3.67 -10.80 -21.64
C ALA A 336 4.19 -10.35 -23.02
N ALA A 337 4.94 -11.21 -23.70
CA ALA A 337 5.48 -10.88 -25.01
C ALA A 337 4.33 -10.53 -25.97
N ARG A 338 4.44 -9.35 -26.62
CA ARG A 338 3.62 -9.02 -27.79
C ARG A 338 4.10 -9.85 -28.98
N ASP A 339 3.77 -11.14 -28.98
CA ASP A 339 3.54 -11.96 -30.17
C ASP A 339 3.08 -13.36 -29.74
N ALA A 340 1.76 -13.59 -29.86
CA ALA A 340 1.11 -14.89 -29.74
C ALA A 340 -0.13 -14.88 -30.66
N THR A 341 0.10 -14.74 -31.96
CA THR A 341 -0.95 -14.75 -32.97
C THR A 341 -1.67 -16.10 -33.02
N ALA A 342 -3.00 -16.04 -32.94
CA ALA A 342 -3.96 -17.08 -33.37
C ALA A 342 -3.58 -18.56 -33.11
N ALA A 343 -3.51 -18.98 -31.85
CA ALA A 343 -3.43 -20.39 -31.47
C ALA A 343 -4.57 -20.78 -30.52
N VAL A 344 -5.72 -21.20 -31.07
CA VAL A 344 -6.77 -21.87 -30.29
C VAL A 344 -6.34 -23.31 -30.05
N GLY A 345 -5.64 -23.54 -28.94
CA GLY A 345 -5.16 -24.84 -28.50
C GLY A 345 -5.36 -25.06 -27.00
N PRO A 346 -5.41 -26.32 -26.53
CA PRO A 346 -5.63 -26.61 -25.12
C PRO A 346 -4.48 -26.06 -24.24
N ARG A 347 -4.86 -25.51 -23.09
CA ARG A 347 -3.98 -24.91 -22.08
C ARG A 347 -2.85 -25.89 -21.71
N PRO A 348 -1.55 -25.51 -21.83
CA PRO A 348 -0.45 -26.44 -21.58
C PRO A 348 -0.42 -26.90 -20.11
N ALA A 349 0.04 -28.14 -19.91
CA ALA A 349 0.12 -28.77 -18.59
C ALA A 349 1.04 -27.99 -17.62
N ALA A 350 0.82 -28.17 -16.32
CA ALA A 350 1.47 -27.40 -15.26
C ALA A 350 2.98 -27.71 -15.13
N GLY A 351 3.81 -27.04 -15.93
CA GLY A 351 5.27 -27.10 -15.86
C GLY A 351 5.92 -25.72 -15.98
N HIS A 352 6.51 -25.24 -14.88
CA HIS A 352 7.51 -24.15 -14.83
C HIS A 352 7.23 -22.90 -15.70
N ALA A 353 5.98 -22.40 -15.67
CA ALA A 353 5.65 -21.12 -16.30
C ALA A 353 6.53 -19.98 -15.76
N THR A 354 7.08 -19.17 -16.66
CA THR A 354 7.92 -18.02 -16.29
C THR A 354 7.07 -16.96 -15.58
N GLY A 355 7.56 -16.45 -14.45
CA GLY A 355 6.82 -15.54 -13.56
C GLY A 355 6.70 -14.10 -14.07
N ALA A 356 6.10 -13.91 -15.24
CA ALA A 356 5.73 -12.62 -15.80
C ALA A 356 4.35 -12.16 -15.28
N VAL A 357 4.08 -10.85 -15.33
CA VAL A 357 2.80 -10.26 -14.91
C VAL A 357 2.16 -9.62 -16.14
N THR A 358 1.03 -10.14 -16.57
CA THR A 358 0.29 -9.57 -17.70
C THR A 358 -0.18 -8.17 -17.32
N ILE A 359 0.01 -7.19 -18.21
CA ILE A 359 -0.54 -5.83 -18.07
C ILE A 359 -1.55 -5.64 -19.20
N ARG A 360 -2.77 -5.22 -18.85
CA ARG A 360 -3.86 -4.96 -19.80
C ARG A 360 -4.79 -3.88 -19.27
N GLU A 361 -5.49 -3.19 -20.15
CA GLU A 361 -6.68 -2.44 -19.76
C GLU A 361 -7.90 -3.37 -19.76
N GLU A 362 -8.78 -3.22 -18.78
CA GLU A 362 -10.12 -3.79 -18.78
C GLU A 362 -11.14 -2.73 -18.31
N PRO A 363 -12.37 -2.70 -18.89
CA PRO A 363 -13.42 -1.83 -18.41
C PRO A 363 -13.89 -2.30 -17.04
N TYR A 364 -14.14 -1.34 -16.15
CA TYR A 364 -14.59 -1.58 -14.78
C TYR A 364 -15.70 -0.60 -14.40
N ASP A 365 -16.80 -1.13 -13.85
CA ASP A 365 -18.02 -0.37 -13.55
C ASP A 365 -18.24 -0.16 -12.03
N GLY A 366 -17.49 -0.85 -11.17
CA GLY A 366 -17.63 -0.80 -9.71
C GLY A 366 -17.12 0.49 -9.05
N GLU A 367 -17.21 0.57 -7.73
CA GLU A 367 -16.68 1.69 -6.95
C GLU A 367 -15.13 1.71 -7.01
N ILE A 368 -14.50 2.88 -6.91
CA ILE A 368 -13.04 2.96 -6.75
C ILE A 368 -12.68 3.72 -5.47
N TRP A 369 -11.58 3.35 -4.83
CA TRP A 369 -11.24 3.86 -3.50
C TRP A 369 -9.74 4.06 -3.31
N CYS A 370 -9.36 4.85 -2.31
CA CYS A 370 -8.01 4.86 -1.76
C CYS A 370 -8.00 5.30 -0.30
N PRO A 371 -7.17 4.68 0.57
CA PRO A 371 -6.90 5.18 1.90
C PRO A 371 -5.81 6.25 1.85
N ARG A 372 -5.92 7.23 2.75
CA ARG A 372 -4.87 8.22 3.01
C ARG A 372 -4.07 7.77 4.22
N THR A 373 -2.75 7.64 4.11
CA THR A 373 -1.86 7.20 5.22
C THR A 373 -0.59 8.06 5.28
N PRO A 374 0.05 8.25 6.46
CA PRO A 374 1.29 9.02 6.66
C PRO A 374 2.49 8.78 5.74
N ASP A 375 2.52 7.68 4.98
CA ASP A 375 3.62 7.34 4.06
C ASP A 375 3.34 7.51 2.57
N GLN A 376 2.15 8.02 2.18
CA GLN A 376 1.63 7.92 0.79
C GLN A 376 1.56 6.46 0.31
N SER A 377 1.44 5.48 1.22
CA SER A 377 1.61 4.05 0.94
C SER A 377 0.86 3.19 1.97
N TRP A 378 0.39 2.01 1.56
CA TRP A 378 -0.36 1.08 2.43
C TRP A 378 -0.28 -0.33 1.86
N LEU A 379 -0.16 -1.37 2.69
CA LEU A 379 -0.11 -2.75 2.19
C LEU A 379 -1.51 -3.18 1.74
N ALA A 380 -1.74 -3.12 0.44
CA ALA A 380 -2.89 -3.64 -0.25
C ALA A 380 -2.86 -5.18 -0.29
N ARG A 381 -4.04 -5.81 -0.40
CA ARG A 381 -4.23 -7.19 -0.87
C ARG A 381 -5.29 -7.24 -1.96
N ARG A 382 -5.08 -8.06 -2.98
CA ARG A 382 -6.07 -8.39 -4.00
C ARG A 382 -5.79 -9.77 -4.59
N ASP A 383 -6.83 -10.58 -4.76
CA ASP A 383 -6.76 -12.00 -5.17
C ASP A 383 -5.68 -12.79 -4.39
N GLY A 384 -5.59 -12.52 -3.08
CA GLY A 384 -4.61 -13.15 -2.19
C GLY A 384 -3.15 -12.67 -2.31
N THR A 385 -2.84 -11.66 -3.14
CA THR A 385 -1.49 -11.08 -3.39
C THR A 385 -1.37 -9.63 -2.88
N VAL A 386 -0.18 -9.03 -2.65
CA VAL A 386 0.00 -7.78 -1.82
C VAL A 386 1.00 -6.69 -2.33
N TYR A 387 0.76 -5.35 -2.14
CA TYR A 387 1.48 -4.13 -2.73
C TYR A 387 1.10 -2.68 -2.16
N PHE A 388 1.37 -1.44 -2.74
CA PHE A 388 1.21 -0.02 -2.12
C PHE A 388 1.01 1.32 -3.04
N THR A 389 0.52 2.57 -2.58
CA THR A 389 0.17 3.83 -3.46
C THR A 389 -0.32 5.33 -2.97
N GLY A 390 -0.29 6.48 -3.80
CA GLY A 390 -0.66 7.99 -3.55
C GLY A 390 -0.95 9.14 -4.71
N ASN A 391 -1.03 10.54 -4.49
CA ASN A 391 -1.77 11.69 -5.31
C ASN A 391 -1.18 13.23 -5.60
N THR A 392 -1.78 14.25 -6.42
CA THR A 392 -1.42 15.80 -6.61
C THR A 392 -2.42 17.00 -7.17
N ALA A 393 -2.02 18.35 -7.42
CA ALA A 393 -2.69 19.63 -8.06
C ALA A 393 -1.79 20.94 -8.55
N VAL A 394 -2.28 22.21 -8.97
CA VAL A 394 -2.02 23.18 -10.20
C VAL A 394 -1.51 24.76 -10.21
N ALA A 395 -0.86 25.42 -11.29
CA ALA A 395 -0.56 26.92 -11.68
C ALA A 395 0.22 27.32 -13.07
N CYS A 396 0.38 28.60 -13.62
CA CYS A 396 0.82 28.96 -15.05
C CYS A 396 2.01 29.97 -15.41
N PRO A 397 2.47 30.09 -16.71
CA PRO A 397 3.65 30.88 -17.17
C PRO A 397 3.54 32.39 -17.39
N HIS A 398 2.36 33.00 -17.46
CA HIS A 398 2.21 34.44 -17.74
C HIS A 398 2.33 35.34 -16.49
N ARG A 399 3.07 34.88 -15.46
CA ARG A 399 3.00 35.40 -14.07
C ARG A 399 1.60 35.29 -13.43
N LYS A 400 0.68 34.59 -14.09
CA LYS A 400 -0.70 34.39 -13.67
C LYS A 400 -0.89 33.08 -12.92
N VAL A 401 -1.73 33.12 -11.89
CA VAL A 401 -2.06 31.97 -11.04
C VAL A 401 -3.51 31.60 -11.26
N PHE A 402 -3.82 30.32 -11.46
CA PHE A 402 -5.19 29.86 -11.66
C PHE A 402 -5.80 29.40 -10.35
N GLU A 403 -6.96 29.94 -10.02
CA GLU A 403 -7.71 29.55 -8.84
C GLU A 403 -8.27 28.11 -8.98
N GLY A 404 -7.63 27.15 -8.32
CA GLY A 404 -8.05 25.74 -8.25
C GLY A 404 -9.08 25.49 -7.14
N ARG A 405 -8.83 24.52 -6.25
CA ARG A 405 -9.57 24.40 -4.97
C ARG A 405 -9.28 25.57 -4.02
N TRP A 406 -8.06 26.11 -4.09
CA TRP A 406 -7.65 27.39 -3.50
C TRP A 406 -7.45 27.46 -1.98
N LEU A 407 -7.39 28.68 -1.43
CA LEU A 407 -7.08 29.01 -0.03
C LEU A 407 -7.92 28.20 0.95
N HIS A 408 -7.28 27.76 2.03
CA HIS A 408 -7.84 26.89 3.07
C HIS A 408 -8.41 25.56 2.58
N HIS A 409 -8.43 25.26 1.27
CA HIS A 409 -8.95 24.00 0.76
C HIS A 409 -7.86 22.97 0.52
N LEU A 410 -8.10 21.77 1.02
CA LEU A 410 -7.23 20.62 0.88
C LEU A 410 -7.04 20.29 -0.60
N PRO A 411 -5.82 20.37 -1.15
CA PRO A 411 -5.56 20.00 -2.53
C PRO A 411 -6.03 18.56 -2.75
N ALA A 412 -6.63 18.30 -3.90
CA ALA A 412 -7.04 16.98 -4.37
C ALA A 412 -5.98 15.86 -4.32
N ALA A 413 -4.75 16.27 -4.05
CA ALA A 413 -3.57 15.50 -3.76
C ALA A 413 -3.64 14.59 -2.51
N ASN A 414 -4.85 14.20 -2.06
CA ASN A 414 -5.13 13.67 -0.73
C ASN A 414 -4.07 12.67 -0.23
N GLY A 415 -3.24 13.11 0.72
CA GLY A 415 -2.06 12.39 1.20
C GLY A 415 -1.32 13.16 2.30
N PRO A 416 -0.26 12.59 2.89
CA PRO A 416 0.58 13.14 3.96
C PRO A 416 1.80 13.94 3.49
N GLY A 417 2.66 14.33 4.45
CA GLY A 417 3.87 15.10 4.19
C GLY A 417 3.49 16.47 3.64
N LEU A 418 4.06 16.82 2.48
CA LEU A 418 3.65 18.03 1.76
C LEU A 418 2.19 18.00 1.29
N ASN A 419 1.46 16.88 1.35
CA ASN A 419 0.03 16.83 0.96
C ASN A 419 -0.97 17.06 2.11
N SER A 420 -0.52 17.03 3.38
CA SER A 420 -1.35 17.38 4.54
C SER A 420 -1.09 18.79 5.06
N HIS A 421 0.07 19.36 4.76
CA HIS A 421 0.50 20.66 5.29
C HIS A 421 1.01 21.65 4.25
N HIS A 422 0.99 21.35 2.96
CA HIS A 422 1.41 22.31 1.94
C HIS A 422 0.42 22.37 0.79
N TYR A 423 0.03 23.59 0.41
CA TYR A 423 -0.73 23.83 -0.83
C TYR A 423 0.06 23.28 -2.04
N ALA A 424 -0.64 22.93 -3.13
CA ALA A 424 -0.05 22.27 -4.30
C ALA A 424 -0.20 23.14 -5.56
N VAL A 425 0.92 23.34 -6.27
CA VAL A 425 1.06 24.30 -7.37
C VAL A 425 1.77 23.62 -8.56
N LEU A 426 1.04 23.01 -9.51
CA LEU A 426 1.67 22.44 -10.74
C LEU A 426 2.02 23.52 -11.75
N GLY A 427 3.28 23.84 -11.98
CA GLY A 427 3.61 24.77 -13.06
C GLY A 427 3.25 24.18 -14.43
N LEU A 428 2.58 24.92 -15.31
CA LEU A 428 2.28 24.49 -16.69
C LEU A 428 3.55 24.46 -17.56
N VAL A 429 4.44 23.51 -17.23
CA VAL A 429 5.51 22.96 -18.04
C VAL A 429 5.29 21.44 -18.12
N GLY A 430 5.70 20.82 -19.22
CA GLY A 430 5.55 19.40 -19.47
C GLY A 430 6.86 18.62 -19.35
N GLU A 431 6.80 17.31 -19.55
CA GLU A 431 7.98 16.47 -19.83
C GLU A 431 8.53 16.73 -21.24
N SER A 432 7.67 17.26 -22.12
CA SER A 432 7.97 17.58 -23.51
C SER A 432 7.26 18.85 -23.96
N GLY A 433 7.79 19.49 -25.01
CA GLY A 433 7.37 20.82 -25.44
C GLY A 433 7.96 21.91 -24.54
N LEU A 434 7.11 22.63 -23.79
CA LEU A 434 7.56 23.64 -22.83
C LEU A 434 8.07 22.96 -21.54
N VAL A 435 9.36 22.61 -21.50
CA VAL A 435 9.99 21.90 -20.36
C VAL A 435 10.77 22.84 -19.42
N THR A 436 11.42 23.86 -19.98
CA THR A 436 12.08 24.91 -19.20
C THR A 436 11.04 25.93 -18.74
N PRO A 437 10.92 26.23 -17.43
CA PRO A 437 9.99 27.24 -16.94
C PRO A 437 10.46 28.65 -17.36
N PRO A 438 9.63 29.44 -18.06
CA PRO A 438 9.93 30.87 -18.29
C PRO A 438 9.91 31.64 -16.97
N ASP A 439 10.56 32.80 -16.91
CA ASP A 439 10.60 33.63 -15.69
C ASP A 439 9.21 34.03 -15.20
N GLY A 440 8.26 34.23 -16.12
CA GLY A 440 6.84 34.42 -15.78
C GLY A 440 6.22 33.24 -15.03
N LEU A 441 6.60 31.99 -15.31
CA LEU A 441 6.15 30.83 -14.52
C LEU A 441 6.75 30.84 -13.13
N LEU A 442 8.04 31.17 -13.02
CA LEU A 442 8.76 31.21 -11.74
C LEU A 442 8.22 32.34 -10.85
N HIS A 443 7.97 33.51 -11.43
CA HIS A 443 7.25 34.60 -10.78
C HIS A 443 5.82 34.23 -10.41
N GLY A 444 5.07 33.54 -11.27
CA GLY A 444 3.70 33.09 -10.99
C GLY A 444 3.65 32.12 -9.81
N ILE A 445 4.57 31.16 -9.76
CA ILE A 445 4.70 30.22 -8.64
C ILE A 445 5.08 30.96 -7.35
N LEU A 446 6.00 31.93 -7.38
CA LEU A 446 6.34 32.72 -6.19
C LEU A 446 5.22 33.66 -5.75
N ASP A 447 4.54 34.31 -6.68
CA ASP A 447 3.39 35.18 -6.38
C ASP A 447 2.24 34.35 -5.79
N ALA A 448 2.04 33.11 -6.22
CA ALA A 448 1.15 32.15 -5.57
C ALA A 448 1.64 31.82 -4.15
N VAL A 449 2.93 31.48 -3.97
CA VAL A 449 3.51 31.17 -2.66
C VAL A 449 3.34 32.31 -1.66
N ASP A 450 3.61 33.54 -2.09
CA ASP A 450 3.55 34.72 -1.23
C ASP A 450 2.10 35.02 -0.81
N HIS A 451 1.13 34.96 -1.73
CA HIS A 451 -0.31 35.03 -1.40
C HIS A 451 -0.79 33.88 -0.49
N LEU A 452 -0.35 32.64 -0.74
CA LEU A 452 -0.69 31.49 0.09
C LEU A 452 -0.12 31.62 1.52
N ARG A 453 0.94 32.42 1.74
CA ARG A 453 1.46 32.78 3.07
C ARG A 453 0.65 33.90 3.71
N GLU A 454 0.40 34.97 2.97
CA GLU A 454 -0.28 36.19 3.43
C GLU A 454 -1.74 35.92 3.81
N ASP A 455 -2.52 35.36 2.88
CA ASP A 455 -3.95 35.12 3.05
C ASP A 455 -4.26 33.66 3.42
N GLY A 456 -3.42 32.71 2.97
CA GLY A 456 -3.65 31.26 3.16
C GLY A 456 -3.02 30.66 4.42
N PHE A 457 -2.35 31.48 5.25
CA PHE A 457 -1.58 31.09 6.44
C PHE A 457 -0.50 30.01 6.22
N ALA A 458 0.03 29.89 4.99
CA ALA A 458 1.13 28.98 4.72
C ALA A 458 2.43 29.40 5.40
N GLY A 459 3.15 28.44 5.96
CA GLY A 459 4.50 28.63 6.46
C GLY A 459 5.54 28.91 5.35
N LYS A 460 6.81 29.00 5.77
CA LYS A 460 7.89 29.52 4.91
C LYS A 460 8.41 28.53 3.88
N GLU A 461 8.06 27.24 3.95
CA GLU A 461 8.61 26.23 3.05
C GLU A 461 8.17 26.40 1.59
N ILE A 462 9.14 26.38 0.67
CA ILE A 462 8.92 26.13 -0.77
C ILE A 462 9.62 24.82 -1.10
N LYS A 463 8.92 23.90 -1.77
CA LYS A 463 9.37 22.53 -2.02
C LYS A 463 9.02 22.07 -3.43
N GLY A 464 9.88 21.29 -4.07
CA GLY A 464 9.44 20.47 -5.19
C GLY A 464 8.59 19.32 -4.64
N HIS A 465 7.70 18.73 -5.45
CA HIS A 465 7.02 17.52 -5.02
C HIS A 465 8.02 16.40 -4.67
N ARG A 466 9.17 16.39 -5.36
CA ARG A 466 10.34 15.55 -5.09
C ARG A 466 10.91 15.68 -3.67
N ASP A 467 10.81 16.85 -3.03
CA ASP A 467 11.24 17.03 -1.63
C ASP A 467 10.22 16.45 -0.63
N GLY A 468 9.00 16.10 -1.08
CA GLY A 468 7.97 15.43 -0.29
C GLY A 468 7.87 13.93 -0.50
N TYR A 469 8.24 13.44 -1.68
CA TYR A 469 8.46 12.03 -2.00
C TYR A 469 9.25 11.89 -3.33
N ALA A 470 10.01 10.81 -3.52
CA ALA A 470 10.87 10.66 -4.71
C ALA A 470 10.09 10.48 -6.04
N THR A 471 10.02 11.51 -6.88
CA THR A 471 9.36 11.48 -8.20
C THR A 471 10.06 12.39 -9.21
N GLU A 472 9.94 12.13 -10.51
CA GLU A 472 10.49 13.00 -11.56
C GLU A 472 9.82 14.37 -11.60
N CYS A 473 8.59 14.49 -11.11
CA CYS A 473 7.95 15.76 -10.82
C CYS A 473 8.78 16.63 -9.83
N PRO A 474 8.88 17.97 -9.97
CA PRO A 474 8.23 18.85 -10.97
C PRO A 474 9.00 19.00 -12.30
N GLY A 475 9.68 17.96 -12.79
CA GLY A 475 10.57 18.05 -13.96
C GLY A 475 11.93 18.63 -13.60
N GLY A 476 12.94 18.40 -14.45
CA GLY A 476 14.33 18.75 -14.18
C GLY A 476 14.57 20.25 -13.93
N PRO A 477 14.26 21.14 -14.91
CA PRO A 477 14.54 22.57 -14.79
C PRO A 477 13.80 23.26 -13.65
N LEU A 478 12.49 22.98 -13.49
CA LEU A 478 11.67 23.57 -12.43
C LEU A 478 12.06 23.06 -11.03
N TYR A 479 12.48 21.80 -10.89
CA TYR A 479 13.05 21.31 -9.62
C TYR A 479 14.40 21.96 -9.30
N ALA A 480 15.28 22.12 -10.30
CA ALA A 480 16.57 22.78 -10.11
C ALA A 480 16.40 24.21 -9.58
N TRP A 481 15.42 24.96 -10.10
CA TRP A 481 15.06 26.27 -9.56
C TRP A 481 14.61 26.23 -8.10
N VAL A 482 13.69 25.33 -7.70
CA VAL A 482 13.29 25.20 -6.29
C VAL A 482 14.48 24.84 -5.40
N ARG A 483 15.38 23.97 -5.88
CA ARG A 483 16.60 23.56 -5.15
C ARG A 483 17.64 24.67 -4.97
N HIS A 484 17.61 25.73 -5.77
CA HIS A 484 18.38 26.96 -5.53
C HIS A 484 17.69 27.93 -4.54
N GLY A 485 16.64 27.47 -3.83
CA GLY A 485 15.86 28.29 -2.90
C GLY A 485 14.68 29.00 -3.54
N ALA A 486 14.26 28.61 -4.75
CA ALA A 486 13.25 29.27 -5.56
C ALA A 486 13.53 30.78 -5.73
N PRO A 487 14.71 31.18 -6.23
CA PRO A 487 15.07 32.59 -6.37
C PRO A 487 14.13 33.29 -7.35
N ARG A 488 13.63 34.47 -6.98
CA ARG A 488 12.82 35.31 -7.86
C ARG A 488 13.69 35.77 -9.04
N PRO A 489 13.29 35.57 -10.31
CA PRO A 489 13.97 36.18 -11.46
C PRO A 489 14.04 37.70 -11.34
N GLY A 490 14.94 38.34 -12.11
CA GLY A 490 15.20 39.78 -12.04
C GLY A 490 15.62 40.36 -13.38
#